data_AF-A0A9E0JKZ9-F1
#
_entry.id   AF-A0A9E0JKZ9-F1
#
_cell.length_a   1.000
_cell.length_b   1.000
_cell.length_c   1.000
_cell.angle_alpha   90.00
_cell.angle_beta   90.00
_cell.angle_gamma   90.00
#
_symmetry.space_group_name_H-M   'P 1'
#
loop_
_entity.id
_entity.type
_entity.pdbx_description
1 polymer ?
#
loop_
_entity_poly.entity_id
_entity_poly.type
_entity_poly.pdbx_seq_one_letter_code
_entity_poly.pdbx_strand_id
1 'polypeptide(L)'
;LKFDISDIVVLFSGLVGGVSVAIGVAFIKILLHTVITSTQSAGIGEITNFVATLCYVLPIIFLYNKTKMIIISLLSGILLMTFVMLVGNYYFITPFYAKLFKMDFILEMMAKGDSSYFKYIIYYYGSFNLFKGAVQSVVYYLIHKKLNERYLVK
;
A
#
# COMPACT_ATOMS: atom_id res chain seq x y z
N LEU A 1 -7.17 6.92 -1.50
CA LEU A 1 -5.73 6.57 -1.61
C LEU A 1 -5.10 7.35 -2.75
N LYS A 2 -3.85 7.78 -2.62
CA LYS A 2 -3.09 8.44 -3.71
C LYS A 2 -2.02 7.50 -4.26
N PHE A 3 -1.73 7.66 -5.55
CA PHE A 3 -0.59 7.00 -6.21
C PHE A 3 0.68 7.75 -5.85
N ASP A 4 1.65 7.04 -5.28
CA ASP A 4 2.90 7.61 -4.78
C ASP A 4 4.09 6.87 -5.39
N ILE A 5 4.88 7.56 -6.20
CA ILE A 5 6.15 7.05 -6.75
C ILE A 5 7.16 6.80 -5.61
N SER A 6 7.00 7.47 -4.47
CA SER A 6 7.85 7.30 -3.29
C SER A 6 7.79 5.88 -2.69
N ASP A 7 6.74 5.08 -2.95
CA ASP A 7 6.72 3.66 -2.55
C ASP A 7 7.82 2.84 -3.26
N ILE A 8 8.22 3.24 -4.46
CA ILE A 8 9.32 2.62 -5.21
C ILE A 8 10.66 2.91 -4.53
N VAL A 9 10.83 4.12 -3.97
CA VAL A 9 12.02 4.50 -3.20
C VAL A 9 12.10 3.68 -1.91
N VAL A 10 10.97 3.49 -1.22
CA VAL A 10 10.90 2.63 -0.03
C VAL A 10 11.30 1.20 -0.39
N LEU A 11 10.73 0.63 -1.45
CA LEU A 11 11.06 -0.72 -1.90
C LEU A 11 12.54 -0.86 -2.26
N PHE A 12 13.08 0.09 -3.01
CA PHE A 12 14.49 0.12 -3.38
C PHE A 12 15.39 0.18 -2.14
N SER A 13 15.10 1.08 -1.20
CA SER A 13 15.86 1.19 0.05
C SER A 13 15.86 -0.11 0.86
N GLY A 14 14.75 -0.85 0.83
CA GLY A 14 14.64 -2.14 1.49
C GLY A 14 15.39 -3.27 0.81
N LEU A 15 15.41 -3.28 -0.52
CA LEU A 15 16.15 -4.28 -1.29
C LEU A 15 17.65 -4.02 -1.32
N VAL A 16 18.11 -2.83 -0.94
CA VAL A 16 19.54 -2.52 -0.76
C VAL A 16 19.95 -2.64 0.71
N GLY A 17 19.18 -2.04 1.63
CA GLY A 17 19.53 -1.88 3.04
C GLY A 17 18.77 -2.80 4.01
N GLY A 18 17.85 -3.62 3.52
CA GLY A 18 17.04 -4.53 4.34
C GLY A 18 15.78 -3.90 4.93
N VAL A 19 15.04 -4.72 5.69
CA VAL A 19 13.70 -4.40 6.21
C VAL A 19 13.68 -3.16 7.11
N SER A 20 14.64 -3.03 8.02
CA SER A 20 14.70 -1.89 8.95
C SER A 20 14.88 -0.56 8.21
N VAL A 21 15.67 -0.55 7.13
CA VAL A 21 15.86 0.64 6.29
C VAL A 21 14.58 1.00 5.56
N ALA A 22 13.88 0.02 4.97
CA ALA A 22 12.59 0.27 4.33
C ALA A 22 11.56 0.86 5.30
N ILE A 23 11.44 0.33 6.51
CA ILE A 23 10.50 0.86 7.51
C ILE A 23 10.86 2.31 7.87
N GLY A 24 12.14 2.61 8.08
CA GLY A 24 12.61 3.96 8.37
C GLY A 24 12.30 4.94 7.23
N VAL A 25 12.59 4.56 5.98
CA VAL A 25 12.30 5.40 4.80
C VAL A 25 10.79 5.59 4.61
N ALA A 26 9.97 4.55 4.83
CA ALA A 26 8.52 4.65 4.80
C ALA A 26 7.99 5.62 5.87
N PHE A 27 8.60 5.60 7.06
CA PHE A 27 8.21 6.47 8.16
C PHE A 27 8.57 7.93 7.86
N ILE A 28 9.80 8.19 7.40
CA ILE A 28 10.24 9.52 6.98
C ILE A 28 9.36 10.05 5.84
N LYS A 29 9.04 9.21 4.85
CA LYS A 29 8.11 9.54 3.77
C LYS A 29 6.78 10.05 4.34
N ILE A 30 6.17 9.32 5.27
CA ILE A 30 4.85 9.69 5.78
C ILE A 30 4.90 10.95 6.66
N LEU A 31 5.97 11.12 7.43
CA LEU A 31 6.18 12.30 8.26
C LEU A 31 6.34 13.54 7.39
N LEU A 32 7.17 13.47 6.34
CA LEU A 32 7.35 14.57 5.40
C LEU A 32 6.05 14.91 4.67
N HIS A 33 5.31 13.90 4.20
CA HIS A 33 4.01 14.12 3.57
C HIS A 33 3.05 14.86 4.51
N THR A 34 3.02 14.46 5.78
CA THR A 34 2.14 15.04 6.81
C THR A 34 2.50 16.50 7.14
N VAL A 35 3.80 16.82 7.19
CA VAL A 35 4.28 18.18 7.50
C VAL A 35 4.09 19.12 6.31
N ILE A 36 4.36 18.64 5.09
CA ILE A 36 4.33 19.46 3.88
C ILE A 36 2.90 19.61 3.33
N THR A 37 2.07 18.58 3.47
CA THR A 37 0.70 18.58 2.95
C THR A 37 -0.27 18.76 4.11
N SER A 38 -1.11 19.79 4.06
CA SER A 38 -2.19 19.96 5.04
C SER A 38 -3.09 18.72 5.04
N THR A 39 -3.22 18.08 6.21
CA THR A 39 -3.94 16.82 6.35
C THR A 39 -5.45 17.04 6.24
N GLN A 40 -6.03 16.62 5.12
CA GLN A 40 -7.49 16.67 4.91
C GLN A 40 -8.23 15.45 5.50
N SER A 41 -7.47 14.52 6.08
CA SER A 41 -7.92 13.14 6.36
C SER A 41 -7.95 12.78 7.86
N ALA A 42 -7.76 13.78 8.73
CA ALA A 42 -7.67 13.63 10.18
C ALA A 42 -6.59 12.62 10.65
N GLY A 43 -5.53 12.39 9.86
CA GLY A 43 -4.41 11.51 10.21
C GLY A 43 -4.58 10.04 9.77
N ILE A 44 -5.80 9.61 9.46
CA ILE A 44 -6.08 8.19 9.15
C ILE A 44 -5.66 7.83 7.72
N GLY A 45 -5.73 8.78 6.79
CA GLY A 45 -5.23 8.57 5.44
C GLY A 45 -3.72 8.34 5.43
N GLU A 46 -2.99 9.05 6.28
CA GLU A 46 -1.55 8.92 6.42
C GLU A 46 -1.16 7.57 7.02
N ILE A 47 -1.82 7.16 8.10
CA ILE A 47 -1.62 5.83 8.70
C ILE A 47 -1.96 4.72 7.69
N THR A 48 -3.06 4.86 6.97
CA THR A 48 -3.47 3.89 5.94
C THR A 48 -2.43 3.77 4.83
N ASN A 49 -1.87 4.91 4.37
CA ASN A 49 -0.81 4.91 3.35
C ASN A 49 0.43 4.19 3.87
N PHE A 50 0.88 4.52 5.09
CA PHE A 50 2.03 3.86 5.72
C PHE A 50 1.85 2.34 5.83
N VAL A 51 0.70 1.87 6.31
CA VAL A 51 0.37 0.44 6.41
C VAL A 51 0.36 -0.20 5.01
N ALA A 52 -0.28 0.43 4.02
CA ALA A 52 -0.30 -0.08 2.65
C ALA A 52 1.11 -0.21 2.07
N THR A 53 1.97 0.80 2.25
CA THR A 53 3.38 0.78 1.84
C THR A 53 4.12 -0.39 2.48
N LEU A 54 3.97 -0.61 3.78
CA LEU A 54 4.64 -1.72 4.46
C LEU A 54 4.12 -3.08 3.98
N CYS A 55 2.81 -3.26 3.84
CA CYS A 55 2.21 -4.49 3.33
C CYS A 55 2.62 -4.80 1.89
N TYR A 56 2.92 -3.78 1.09
CA TYR A 56 3.50 -3.95 -0.23
C TYR A 56 5.00 -4.33 -0.14
N VAL A 57 5.81 -3.53 0.55
CA VAL A 57 7.28 -3.61 0.49
C VAL A 57 7.85 -4.81 1.25
N LEU A 58 7.36 -5.10 2.46
CA LEU A 58 7.94 -6.11 3.33
C LEU A 58 7.94 -7.53 2.73
N PRO A 59 6.80 -8.08 2.24
CA PRO A 59 6.80 -9.42 1.65
C PRO A 59 7.69 -9.51 0.41
N ILE A 60 7.84 -8.42 -0.37
CA ILE A 60 8.73 -8.39 -1.53
C ILE A 60 10.18 -8.59 -1.07
N ILE A 61 10.64 -7.85 -0.05
CA ILE A 61 12.00 -7.97 0.47
C ILE A 61 12.25 -9.39 1.01
N PHE A 62 11.33 -9.90 1.84
CA PHE A 62 11.47 -11.23 2.42
C PHE A 62 11.52 -12.34 1.38
N LEU A 63 10.62 -12.29 0.38
CA LEU A 63 10.54 -13.33 -0.63
C LEU A 63 11.67 -13.24 -1.64
N TYR A 64 12.13 -12.03 -1.99
CA TYR A 64 13.26 -11.82 -2.86
C TYR A 64 14.56 -12.34 -2.23
N ASN A 65 14.77 -12.13 -0.92
CA ASN A 65 15.95 -12.67 -0.23
C ASN A 65 16.02 -14.19 -0.31
N LYS A 66 14.88 -14.88 -0.25
CA LYS A 66 14.81 -16.34 -0.28
C LYS A 66 14.88 -16.93 -1.69
N THR A 67 14.26 -16.28 -2.66
CA THR A 67 14.03 -16.89 -3.99
C THR A 67 14.84 -16.23 -5.10
N LYS A 68 15.25 -14.97 -4.92
CA LYS A 68 15.77 -14.08 -5.96
C LYS A 68 14.82 -13.88 -7.15
N MET A 69 13.56 -14.31 -7.04
CA MET A 69 12.55 -14.19 -8.10
C MET A 69 11.78 -12.89 -7.92
N ILE A 70 12.23 -11.82 -8.58
CA ILE A 70 11.65 -10.48 -8.38
C ILE A 70 10.16 -10.42 -8.76
N ILE A 71 9.73 -11.08 -9.83
CA ILE A 71 8.32 -11.04 -10.29
C ILE A 71 7.39 -11.66 -9.24
N ILE A 72 7.75 -12.83 -8.70
CA ILE A 72 6.97 -13.51 -7.66
C ILE A 72 6.97 -12.68 -6.37
N SER A 73 8.11 -12.07 -6.05
CA SER A 73 8.24 -11.19 -4.89
C SER A 73 7.30 -9.99 -5.01
N LEU A 74 7.29 -9.30 -6.15
CA LEU A 74 6.37 -8.18 -6.44
C LEU A 74 4.90 -8.59 -6.33
N LEU A 75 4.51 -9.73 -6.91
CA LEU A 75 3.15 -10.26 -6.81
C LEU A 75 2.73 -10.48 -5.35
N SER A 76 3.63 -10.99 -4.51
CA SER A 76 3.32 -11.20 -3.09
C SER A 76 3.00 -9.89 -2.35
N GLY A 77 3.72 -8.80 -2.67
CA GLY A 77 3.44 -7.46 -2.15
C GLY A 77 2.09 -6.91 -2.59
N ILE A 78 1.76 -7.05 -3.88
CA ILE A 78 0.46 -6.59 -4.41
C ILE A 78 -0.69 -7.31 -3.70
N LEU A 79 -0.61 -8.63 -3.57
CA LEU A 79 -1.66 -9.43 -2.96
C LEU A 79 -1.83 -9.13 -1.47
N LEU A 80 -0.73 -9.04 -0.71
CA LEU A 80 -0.79 -8.73 0.72
C LEU A 80 -1.35 -7.33 0.96
N MET A 81 -0.85 -6.31 0.23
CA MET A 81 -1.37 -4.95 0.32
C MET A 81 -2.87 -4.92 0.00
N THR A 82 -3.29 -5.54 -1.11
CA THR A 82 -4.69 -5.54 -1.53
C THR A 82 -5.57 -6.20 -0.49
N PHE A 83 -5.17 -7.36 0.04
CA PHE A 83 -5.93 -8.05 1.08
C PHE A 83 -6.08 -7.20 2.35
N VAL A 84 -4.98 -6.66 2.87
CA VAL A 84 -5.01 -5.82 4.09
C VAL A 84 -5.84 -4.56 3.86
N MET A 85 -5.74 -3.94 2.67
CA MET A 85 -6.55 -2.77 2.34
C MET A 85 -8.04 -3.10 2.20
N LEU A 86 -8.41 -4.26 1.67
CA LEU A 86 -9.81 -4.69 1.63
C LEU A 86 -10.37 -4.88 3.05
N VAL A 87 -9.65 -5.61 3.90
CA VAL A 87 -10.06 -5.86 5.29
C VAL A 87 -10.13 -4.54 6.07
N GLY A 88 -9.09 -3.72 6.00
CA GLY A 88 -9.03 -2.43 6.67
C GLY A 88 -10.13 -1.47 6.22
N ASN A 89 -10.40 -1.39 4.91
CA ASN A 89 -11.47 -0.54 4.39
C ASN A 89 -12.86 -1.07 4.69
N TYR A 90 -13.06 -2.39 4.81
CA TYR A 90 -14.34 -2.96 5.19
C TYR A 90 -14.68 -2.65 6.66
N TYR A 91 -13.75 -2.89 7.58
CA TYR A 91 -14.04 -2.84 9.02
C TYR A 91 -13.76 -1.48 9.68
N PHE A 92 -12.75 -0.74 9.22
CA PHE A 92 -12.23 0.41 9.97
C PHE A 92 -12.23 1.70 9.16
N ILE A 93 -11.53 1.73 8.04
CA ILE A 93 -11.21 2.98 7.33
C ILE A 93 -12.49 3.58 6.74
N THR A 94 -13.19 2.87 5.85
CA THR A 94 -14.39 3.40 5.20
C THR A 94 -15.51 3.73 6.19
N PRO A 95 -15.84 2.87 7.19
CA PRO A 95 -16.85 3.20 8.19
C PRO A 95 -16.49 4.44 9.01
N PHE A 96 -15.21 4.63 9.33
CA PHE A 96 -14.74 5.80 10.04
C PHE A 96 -14.92 7.08 9.21
N TYR A 97 -14.46 7.09 7.95
CA TYR A 97 -14.66 8.22 7.04
C TYR A 97 -16.14 8.53 6.82
N ALA A 98 -16.97 7.50 6.65
CA ALA A 98 -18.39 7.67 6.43
C ALA A 98 -19.08 8.38 7.60
N LYS A 99 -18.69 8.07 8.84
CA LYS A 99 -19.19 8.74 10.05
C LYS A 99 -18.63 10.15 10.20
N LEU A 100 -17.31 10.33 10.02
CA LEU A 100 -16.64 11.61 10.23
C LEU A 100 -17.11 12.68 9.25
N PHE A 101 -17.29 12.30 7.98
CA PHE A 101 -17.64 13.22 6.89
C PHE A 101 -19.11 13.12 6.45
N LYS A 102 -19.94 12.38 7.18
CA LYS A 102 -21.38 12.18 6.88
C LYS A 102 -21.61 11.73 5.43
N MET A 103 -20.94 10.65 5.03
CA MET A 103 -21.07 10.10 3.68
C MET A 103 -22.34 9.23 3.59
N ASP A 104 -23.49 9.87 3.41
CA ASP A 104 -24.82 9.24 3.48
C ASP A 104 -24.94 8.00 2.59
N PHE A 105 -24.43 8.04 1.35
CA PHE A 105 -24.43 6.88 0.45
C PHE A 105 -23.76 5.63 1.07
N ILE A 106 -22.61 5.78 1.73
CA ILE A 106 -21.91 4.66 2.36
C ILE A 106 -22.67 4.19 3.61
N LEU A 107 -23.17 5.13 4.41
CA LEU A 107 -23.96 4.82 5.60
C LEU A 107 -25.24 4.03 5.24
N GLU A 108 -25.94 4.44 4.20
CA GLU A 108 -27.11 3.74 3.66
C GLU A 108 -26.76 2.34 3.14
N MET A 109 -25.66 2.20 2.39
CA MET A 109 -25.20 0.89 1.92
C MET A 109 -24.88 -0.06 3.08
N MET A 110 -24.26 0.44 4.15
CA MET A 110 -24.00 -0.36 5.34
C MET A 110 -25.29 -0.71 6.09
N ALA A 111 -26.24 0.24 6.19
CA ALA A 111 -27.51 0.03 6.88
C ALA A 111 -28.42 -0.98 6.18
N LYS A 112 -28.33 -1.12 4.85
CA LYS A 112 -29.06 -2.15 4.09
C LYS A 112 -28.71 -3.58 4.51
N GLY A 113 -27.52 -3.81 5.07
CA GLY A 113 -27.09 -5.13 5.53
C GLY A 113 -26.96 -6.19 4.43
N ASP A 114 -26.96 -5.77 3.15
CA ASP A 114 -26.84 -6.64 2.00
C ASP A 114 -25.38 -6.69 1.49
N SER A 115 -25.17 -7.39 0.36
CA SER A 115 -23.84 -7.51 -0.25
C SER A 115 -23.31 -6.21 -0.89
N SER A 116 -24.09 -5.12 -0.94
CA SER A 116 -23.74 -3.91 -1.68
C SER A 116 -22.50 -3.24 -1.10
N TYR A 117 -22.40 -3.12 0.23
CA TYR A 117 -21.21 -2.56 0.88
C TYR A 117 -19.96 -3.41 0.60
N PHE A 118 -20.07 -4.73 0.73
CA PHE A 118 -18.96 -5.64 0.44
C PHE A 118 -18.48 -5.53 -1.02
N LYS A 119 -19.42 -5.49 -1.98
CA LYS A 119 -19.12 -5.28 -3.41
C LYS A 119 -18.44 -3.94 -3.64
N TYR A 120 -18.92 -2.86 -3.00
CA TYR A 120 -18.27 -1.56 -3.08
C TYR A 120 -16.82 -1.62 -2.60
N ILE A 121 -16.55 -2.29 -1.47
CA ILE A 121 -15.18 -2.42 -0.95
C ILE A 121 -14.29 -3.18 -1.94
N ILE A 122 -14.76 -4.31 -2.49
CA ILE A 122 -14.00 -5.09 -3.47
C ILE A 122 -13.74 -4.28 -4.75
N TYR A 123 -14.79 -3.74 -5.36
CA TYR A 123 -14.66 -3.09 -6.65
C TYR A 123 -13.89 -1.79 -6.55
N TYR A 124 -14.11 -0.99 -5.51
CA TYR A 124 -13.40 0.27 -5.37
C TYR A 124 -11.97 0.07 -4.84
N TYR A 125 -11.83 -0.49 -3.63
CA TYR A 125 -10.51 -0.61 -3.00
C TYR A 125 -9.69 -1.78 -3.56
N GLY A 126 -10.32 -2.90 -3.89
CA GLY A 126 -9.62 -4.04 -4.48
C GLY A 126 -9.01 -3.69 -5.84
N SER A 127 -9.81 -3.17 -6.77
CA SER A 127 -9.31 -2.77 -8.09
C SER A 127 -8.26 -1.66 -7.99
N PHE A 128 -8.48 -0.66 -7.13
CA PHE A 128 -7.53 0.43 -6.94
C PHE A 128 -6.18 -0.06 -6.41
N ASN A 129 -6.16 -0.94 -5.40
CA ASN A 129 -4.91 -1.43 -4.81
C ASN A 129 -4.17 -2.40 -5.74
N LEU A 130 -4.89 -3.24 -6.49
CA LEU A 130 -4.31 -4.07 -7.53
C LEU A 130 -3.66 -3.21 -8.63
N PHE A 131 -4.38 -2.20 -9.12
CA PHE A 131 -3.86 -1.28 -10.13
C PHE A 131 -2.64 -0.51 -9.62
N LYS A 132 -2.75 0.09 -8.42
CA LYS A 132 -1.65 0.84 -7.79
C LYS A 132 -0.40 -0.05 -7.65
N GLY A 133 -0.55 -1.24 -7.09
CA GLY A 133 0.56 -2.17 -6.88
C GLY A 133 1.17 -2.66 -8.18
N ALA A 134 0.36 -2.93 -9.21
CA ALA A 134 0.83 -3.34 -10.53
C ALA A 134 1.68 -2.25 -11.18
N VAL A 135 1.21 -0.99 -11.19
CA VAL A 135 1.97 0.13 -11.75
C VAL A 135 3.29 0.33 -11.02
N GLN A 136 3.28 0.32 -9.68
CA GLN A 136 4.50 0.43 -8.86
C GLN A 136 5.48 -0.72 -9.15
N SER A 137 4.97 -1.94 -9.30
CA SER A 137 5.77 -3.13 -9.61
C SER A 137 6.39 -3.07 -11.00
N VAL A 138 5.64 -2.59 -12.01
CA VAL A 138 6.16 -2.42 -13.37
C VAL A 138 7.30 -1.40 -13.37
N VAL A 139 7.10 -0.24 -12.75
CA VAL A 139 8.15 0.79 -12.69
C VAL A 139 9.37 0.27 -11.93
N TYR A 140 9.17 -0.39 -10.77
CA TYR A 140 10.27 -0.98 -10.02
C TYR A 140 11.02 -2.03 -10.85
N TYR A 141 10.30 -2.93 -11.53
CA TYR A 141 10.90 -3.98 -12.35
C TYR A 141 11.81 -3.43 -13.46
N LEU A 142 11.38 -2.34 -14.13
CA LEU A 142 12.19 -1.67 -15.15
C LEU A 142 13.49 -1.08 -14.58
N ILE A 143 13.44 -0.56 -13.35
CA ILE A 143 14.62 -0.06 -12.62
C ILE A 143 15.52 -1.24 -12.21
N HIS A 144 14.93 -2.29 -11.63
CA HIS A 144 15.60 -3.50 -11.17
C HIS A 144 16.43 -4.16 -12.29
N LYS A 145 15.89 -4.23 -13.51
CA LYS A 145 16.60 -4.81 -14.67
C LYS A 145 17.93 -4.10 -14.99
N LYS A 146 18.09 -2.84 -14.58
CA LYS A 146 19.32 -2.06 -14.77
C LYS A 146 20.27 -2.11 -13.57
N LEU A 147 19.84 -2.67 -12.44
CA LEU A 147 20.62 -2.77 -11.22
C LEU A 147 21.48 -4.04 -11.24
N ASN A 148 22.71 -3.91 -10.76
CA ASN A 148 23.57 -5.06 -10.55
C ASN A 148 23.14 -5.78 -9.26
N GLU A 149 22.85 -7.08 -9.33
CA GLU A 149 22.35 -7.88 -8.21
C GLU A 149 23.29 -7.87 -6.99
N ARG A 150 24.59 -7.57 -7.20
CA ARG A 150 25.58 -7.44 -6.12
C ARG A 150 25.25 -6.35 -5.09
N TYR A 151 24.40 -5.39 -5.43
CA TYR A 151 24.00 -4.31 -4.52
C TYR A 151 22.69 -4.59 -3.78
N LEU A 152 22.05 -5.73 -4.05
CA LEU A 152 20.80 -6.12 -3.42
C LEU A 152 21.05 -7.08 -2.25
N VAL A 153 20.12 -7.12 -1.29
CA VAL A 153 20.25 -7.96 -0.10
C VAL A 153 20.57 -9.40 -0.49
N LYS A 154 21.59 -9.96 0.18
CA LYS A 154 22.10 -11.33 -0.04
C LYS A 154 21.13 -12.38 0.47
#